data_AF-A0A9E5EVZ2-F1
#
_entry.id   AF-A0A9E5EVZ2-F1
#
_cell.length_a   1.000
_cell.length_b   1.000
_cell.length_c   1.000
_cell.angle_alpha   90.00
_cell.angle_beta   90.00
_cell.angle_gamma   90.00
#
_symmetry.space_group_name_H-M   'P 1'
#
loop_
_entity.id
_entity.type
_entity.pdbx_description
1 polymer ?
#
loop_
_entity_poly.entity_id
_entity_poly.type
_entity_poly.pdbx_seq_one_letter_code
_entity_poly.pdbx_strand_id
1 'polypeptide(L)'
;AVVCFWVFSKSSIVLPAIVFTKPLVFFLTLLTLSLAGSIPLLYVFGPFQWIAFGPLLIGQGCRFILYPVYFFAGVAVGAHGLEKSILMQEGPLSKQWFFWLIASIFSALFFLITFASVHLDPTAKWAAPEGWVKLGFSMTLYCTTVSITFIALFLRFANNRYSIIDNLCDNAYGIYLVHYPFIIWSQYSLLGSSMPAISKALIVFIITLGLSWGTSVLLRSIPGVRKIL
;
A
#
# COMPACT_ATOMS: atom_id res chain seq x y z
N ALA A 1 13.01 10.64 -9.14
CA ALA A 1 13.38 11.14 -7.80
C ALA A 1 14.06 12.51 -7.87
N VAL A 2 15.26 12.65 -8.47
CA VAL A 2 16.01 13.92 -8.54
C VAL A 2 15.20 15.08 -9.13
N VAL A 3 14.47 14.85 -10.23
CA VAL A 3 13.60 15.87 -10.85
C VAL A 3 12.44 16.25 -9.92
N CYS A 4 11.82 15.29 -9.23
CA CYS A 4 10.76 15.56 -8.26
C CYS A 4 11.27 16.39 -7.07
N PHE A 5 12.47 16.09 -6.56
CA PHE A 5 13.11 16.88 -5.51
C PHE A 5 13.46 18.30 -5.97
N TRP A 6 13.90 18.48 -7.22
CA TRP A 6 14.19 19.80 -7.79
C TRP A 6 12.93 20.65 -7.99
N VAL A 7 11.81 20.04 -8.42
CA VAL A 7 10.52 20.71 -8.55
C VAL A 7 9.91 21.04 -7.18
N PHE A 8 9.99 20.13 -6.20
CA PHE A 8 9.53 20.41 -4.83
C PHE A 8 10.36 21.48 -4.12
N SER A 9 11.68 21.53 -4.38
CA SER A 9 12.57 22.59 -3.89
C SER A 9 12.19 23.99 -4.39
N LYS A 10 11.44 24.09 -5.50
CA LYS A 10 11.04 25.36 -6.13
C LYS A 10 9.56 25.70 -5.94
N SER A 11 8.75 24.77 -5.43
CA SER A 11 7.33 24.99 -5.19
C SER A 11 7.11 25.84 -3.94
N SER A 12 6.35 26.92 -4.06
CA SER A 12 5.98 27.82 -2.96
C SER A 12 4.83 27.29 -2.09
N ILE A 13 4.24 26.14 -2.43
CA ILE A 13 3.19 25.50 -1.64
C ILE A 13 3.85 24.74 -0.49
N VAL A 14 4.12 25.45 0.60
CA VAL A 14 4.60 24.87 1.84
C VAL A 14 3.39 24.35 2.61
N LEU A 15 3.19 23.02 2.61
CA LEU A 15 2.25 22.41 3.54
C LEU A 15 2.64 22.81 4.97
N PRO A 16 1.69 23.21 5.83
CA PRO A 16 2.00 23.60 7.20
C PRO A 16 2.74 22.48 7.93
N ALA A 17 3.80 22.81 8.69
CA ALA A 17 4.63 21.83 9.41
C ALA A 17 3.82 20.89 10.34
N ILE A 18 2.63 21.33 10.78
CA ILE A 18 1.70 20.52 11.57
C ILE A 18 1.26 19.23 10.86
N VAL A 19 1.19 19.23 9.52
CA VAL A 19 0.85 18.06 8.70
C VAL A 19 1.90 16.96 8.90
N PHE A 20 3.17 17.33 9.05
CA PHE A 20 4.27 16.38 9.17
C PHE A 20 4.63 16.03 10.60
N THR A 21 4.08 16.73 11.60
CA THR A 21 4.44 16.53 13.03
C THR A 21 3.31 15.90 13.84
N LYS A 22 2.05 16.12 13.47
CA LYS A 22 0.88 15.54 14.17
C LYS A 22 0.31 14.35 13.40
N PRO A 23 0.35 13.11 13.96
CA PRO A 23 -0.12 11.91 13.28
C PRO A 23 -1.56 12.00 12.76
N LEU A 24 -2.48 12.54 13.57
CA LEU A 24 -3.88 12.68 13.17
C LEU A 24 -4.06 13.65 11.99
N VAL A 25 -3.30 14.75 11.95
CA VAL A 25 -3.38 15.74 10.86
C VAL A 25 -2.82 15.13 9.57
N PHE A 26 -1.70 14.41 9.66
CA PHE A 26 -1.15 13.67 8.52
C PHE A 26 -2.17 12.67 7.97
N PHE A 27 -2.76 11.86 8.86
CA PHE A 27 -3.77 10.87 8.51
C PHE A 27 -4.98 11.49 7.82
N LEU A 28 -5.56 12.57 8.39
CA LEU A 28 -6.71 13.25 7.81
C LEU A 28 -6.38 13.86 6.44
N THR A 29 -5.18 14.42 6.29
CA THR A 29 -4.70 14.96 5.01
C THR A 29 -4.57 13.85 3.97
N LEU A 30 -3.91 12.75 4.32
CA LEU A 30 -3.71 11.60 3.42
C LEU A 30 -5.04 10.95 3.05
N LEU A 31 -5.95 10.78 4.01
CA LEU A 31 -7.30 10.24 3.79
C LEU A 31 -8.09 11.13 2.84
N THR A 32 -8.07 12.45 3.05
CA THR A 32 -8.78 13.41 2.20
C THR A 32 -8.27 13.38 0.76
N LEU A 33 -6.95 13.41 0.57
CA LEU A 33 -6.34 13.30 -0.77
C LEU A 33 -6.64 11.95 -1.42
N SER A 34 -6.61 10.88 -0.64
CA SER A 34 -6.93 9.53 -1.14
C SER A 34 -8.39 9.44 -1.57
N LEU A 35 -9.34 9.96 -0.79
CA LEU A 35 -10.76 10.01 -1.16
C LEU A 35 -11.00 10.87 -2.40
N ALA A 36 -10.36 12.04 -2.48
CA ALA A 36 -10.46 12.92 -3.63
C ALA A 36 -9.94 12.25 -4.92
N GLY A 37 -8.90 11.41 -4.79
CA GLY A 37 -8.34 10.66 -5.92
C GLY A 37 -9.11 9.37 -6.26
N SER A 38 -9.63 8.66 -5.27
CA SER A 38 -10.24 7.34 -5.46
C SER A 38 -11.72 7.39 -5.79
N ILE A 39 -12.51 8.27 -5.16
CA ILE A 39 -13.97 8.29 -5.30
C ILE A 39 -14.41 8.61 -6.74
N PRO A 40 -13.88 9.63 -7.42
CA PRO A 40 -14.25 9.91 -8.81
C PRO A 40 -13.89 8.76 -9.75
N LEU A 41 -12.71 8.14 -9.56
CA LEU A 41 -12.28 7.04 -10.40
C LEU A 41 -13.03 5.73 -10.09
N LEU A 42 -13.46 5.53 -8.84
CA LEU A 42 -14.35 4.44 -8.46
C LEU A 42 -15.70 4.59 -9.16
N TYR A 43 -16.23 5.81 -9.28
CA TYR A 43 -17.45 6.06 -10.04
C TYR A 43 -17.30 5.70 -11.52
N VAL A 44 -16.18 6.07 -12.14
CA VAL A 44 -15.93 5.85 -13.58
C VAL A 44 -15.59 4.39 -13.91
N PHE A 45 -14.68 3.77 -13.16
CA PHE A 45 -14.11 2.45 -13.49
C PHE A 45 -14.69 1.31 -12.64
N GLY A 46 -15.34 1.61 -11.53
CA GLY A 46 -15.75 0.61 -10.56
C GLY A 46 -14.57 -0.05 -9.83
N PRO A 47 -14.89 -1.00 -8.93
CA PRO A 47 -13.90 -1.60 -8.05
C PRO A 47 -13.09 -2.72 -8.70
N PHE A 48 -13.43 -3.22 -9.89
CA PHE A 48 -12.79 -4.42 -10.47
C PHE A 48 -12.18 -4.21 -11.86
N GLN A 49 -12.37 -3.05 -12.50
CA GLN A 49 -11.86 -2.83 -13.84
C GLN A 49 -10.34 -2.64 -13.86
N TRP A 50 -9.68 -3.48 -14.65
CA TRP A 50 -8.25 -3.37 -14.97
C TRP A 50 -8.07 -2.71 -16.33
N ILE A 51 -7.12 -1.78 -16.40
CA ILE A 51 -6.68 -1.16 -17.64
C ILE A 51 -5.54 -2.01 -18.19
N ALA A 52 -5.66 -2.41 -19.46
CA ALA A 52 -4.67 -3.22 -20.15
C ALA A 52 -4.31 -2.60 -21.50
N PHE A 53 -3.07 -2.82 -21.93
CA PHE A 53 -2.58 -2.53 -23.26
C PHE A 53 -2.08 -3.83 -23.89
N GLY A 54 -2.94 -4.49 -24.66
CA GLY A 54 -2.68 -5.83 -25.16
C GLY A 54 -2.44 -6.81 -24.00
N PRO A 55 -1.33 -7.56 -23.98
CA PRO A 55 -1.01 -8.50 -22.89
C PRO A 55 -0.54 -7.80 -21.61
N LEU A 56 -0.30 -6.49 -21.62
CA LEU A 56 0.23 -5.74 -20.47
C LEU A 56 -0.90 -5.20 -19.60
N LEU A 57 -0.97 -5.67 -18.36
CA LEU A 57 -1.82 -5.06 -17.34
C LEU A 57 -1.15 -3.78 -16.82
N ILE A 58 -1.76 -2.63 -17.08
CA ILE A 58 -1.23 -1.33 -16.66
C ILE A 58 -1.55 -1.10 -15.17
N GLY A 59 -2.78 -1.41 -14.76
CA GLY A 59 -3.21 -1.24 -13.38
C GLY A 59 -4.72 -1.12 -13.25
N GLN A 60 -5.18 -1.04 -12.01
CA GLN A 60 -6.60 -0.92 -11.72
C GLN A 60 -7.08 0.53 -11.84
N GLY A 61 -8.13 0.75 -12.62
CA GLY A 61 -8.55 2.10 -13.03
C GLY A 61 -8.86 3.02 -11.85
N CYS A 62 -9.62 2.51 -10.86
CA CYS A 62 -10.00 3.29 -9.68
C CYS A 62 -8.86 3.69 -8.73
N ARG A 63 -7.66 3.13 -8.92
CA ARG A 63 -6.49 3.35 -8.04
C ARG A 63 -5.41 4.23 -8.66
N PHE A 64 -5.57 4.64 -9.91
CA PHE A 64 -4.50 5.29 -10.67
C PHE A 64 -3.94 6.54 -9.97
N ILE A 65 -4.81 7.37 -9.38
CA ILE A 65 -4.40 8.60 -8.68
C ILE A 65 -3.88 8.33 -7.26
N LEU A 66 -4.17 7.17 -6.67
CA LEU A 66 -3.63 6.84 -5.34
C LEU A 66 -2.12 6.65 -5.37
N TYR A 67 -1.56 6.08 -6.45
CA TYR A 67 -0.11 5.90 -6.57
C TYR A 67 0.68 7.21 -6.43
N PRO A 68 0.40 8.28 -7.22
CA PRO A 68 1.08 9.56 -7.02
C PRO A 68 0.78 10.19 -5.66
N VAL A 69 -0.44 10.08 -5.12
CA VAL A 69 -0.77 10.62 -3.78
C VAL A 69 0.16 10.04 -2.71
N TYR A 70 0.30 8.71 -2.65
CA TYR A 70 1.15 8.06 -1.66
C TYR A 70 2.64 8.26 -1.94
N PHE A 71 3.04 8.25 -3.21
CA PHE A 71 4.43 8.55 -3.60
C PHE A 71 4.85 9.96 -3.15
N PHE A 72 4.05 10.98 -3.46
CA PHE A 72 4.35 12.36 -3.08
C PHE A 72 4.18 12.61 -1.59
N ALA A 73 3.28 11.91 -0.89
CA ALA A 73 3.22 11.94 0.57
C ALA A 73 4.56 11.47 1.18
N GLY A 74 5.13 10.38 0.68
CA GLY A 74 6.44 9.89 1.09
C GLY A 74 7.57 10.89 0.78
N VAL A 75 7.57 11.46 -0.44
CA VAL A 75 8.55 12.51 -0.83
C VAL A 75 8.44 13.73 0.08
N ALA A 76 7.24 14.19 0.39
CA ALA A 76 7.01 15.35 1.24
C ALA A 76 7.49 15.12 2.68
N VAL A 77 7.20 13.93 3.25
CA VAL A 77 7.73 13.52 4.56
C VAL A 77 9.27 13.46 4.54
N GLY A 78 9.85 12.87 3.49
CA GLY A 78 11.31 12.80 3.33
C GLY A 78 11.97 14.19 3.19
N ALA A 79 11.34 15.10 2.44
CA ALA A 79 11.82 16.47 2.26
C ALA A 79 11.73 17.32 3.55
N HIS A 80 10.75 17.05 4.42
CA HIS A 80 10.66 17.68 5.73
C HIS A 80 11.75 17.16 6.70
N GLY A 81 12.23 15.94 6.48
CA GLY A 81 13.25 15.26 7.29
C GLY A 81 12.62 14.20 8.20
N LEU A 82 13.13 12.97 8.11
CA LEU A 82 12.56 11.81 8.82
C LEU A 82 12.52 12.01 10.34
N GLU A 83 13.61 12.51 10.92
CA GLU A 83 13.75 12.75 12.37
C GLU A 83 12.84 13.87 12.90
N LYS A 84 12.34 14.75 12.02
CA LYS A 84 11.45 15.87 12.39
C LYS A 84 10.00 15.63 12.00
N SER A 85 9.70 14.45 11.45
CA SER A 85 8.39 14.09 10.91
C SER A 85 7.65 13.09 11.81
N ILE A 86 6.46 12.67 11.37
CA ILE A 86 5.69 11.58 11.97
C ILE A 86 6.46 10.25 12.01
N LEU A 87 7.53 10.11 11.21
CA LEU A 87 8.38 8.91 11.13
C LEU A 87 9.54 8.91 12.14
N MET A 88 9.61 9.91 13.02
CA MET A 88 10.60 9.95 14.09
C MET A 88 10.48 8.70 14.97
N GLN A 89 11.61 8.02 15.21
CA GLN A 89 11.71 6.92 16.16
C GLN A 89 11.30 7.37 17.56
N GLU A 90 10.51 6.56 18.27
CA GLU A 90 9.90 6.92 19.56
C GLU A 90 9.07 8.23 19.54
N GLY A 91 8.68 8.69 18.35
CA GLY A 91 7.84 9.86 18.15
C GLY A 91 6.35 9.63 18.49
N PRO A 92 5.50 10.65 18.28
CA PRO A 92 4.07 10.57 18.62
C PRO A 92 3.34 9.39 17.96
N LEU A 93 3.66 9.08 16.69
CA LEU A 93 3.03 7.98 15.96
C LEU A 93 3.36 6.61 16.60
N SER A 94 4.63 6.37 16.92
CA SER A 94 5.09 5.16 17.62
C SER A 94 4.42 4.98 18.98
N LYS A 95 4.33 6.06 19.77
CA LYS A 95 3.67 6.04 21.09
C LYS A 95 2.16 5.76 21.02
N GLN A 96 1.51 6.13 19.92
CA GLN A 96 0.08 5.94 19.69
C GLN A 96 -0.27 4.63 18.99
N TRP A 97 0.68 3.70 18.82
CA TRP A 97 0.49 2.46 18.04
C TRP A 97 -0.79 1.69 18.41
N PHE A 98 -1.13 1.62 19.71
CA PHE A 98 -2.29 0.86 20.18
C PHE A 98 -3.62 1.50 19.74
N PHE A 99 -3.69 2.84 19.75
CA PHE A 99 -4.85 3.57 19.22
C PHE A 99 -5.02 3.29 17.72
N TRP A 100 -3.94 3.36 16.95
CA TRP A 100 -3.97 3.07 15.52
C TRP A 100 -4.32 1.60 15.23
N LEU A 101 -3.88 0.67 16.08
CA LEU A 101 -4.28 -0.74 15.97
C LEU A 101 -5.79 -0.91 16.16
N ILE A 102 -6.35 -0.33 17.23
CA ILE A 102 -7.80 -0.33 17.46
C ILE A 102 -8.55 0.32 16.30
N ALA A 103 -8.10 1.49 15.83
CA ALA A 103 -8.71 2.18 14.69
C ALA A 103 -8.67 1.32 13.41
N SER A 104 -7.59 0.58 13.17
CA SER A 104 -7.49 -0.32 12.01
C SER A 104 -8.48 -1.48 12.08
N ILE A 105 -8.73 -2.03 13.28
CA ILE A 105 -9.72 -3.10 13.50
C ILE A 105 -11.12 -2.56 13.24
N PHE A 106 -11.48 -1.40 13.81
CA PHE A 106 -12.81 -0.81 13.59
C PHE A 106 -13.05 -0.41 12.13
N SER A 107 -12.04 0.18 11.47
CA SER A 107 -12.14 0.52 10.05
C SER A 107 -12.21 -0.73 9.16
N ALA A 108 -11.53 -1.82 9.52
CA ALA A 108 -11.65 -3.11 8.84
C ALA A 108 -13.06 -3.68 8.97
N LEU A 109 -13.62 -3.69 10.19
CA LEU A 109 -15.00 -4.15 10.43
C LEU A 109 -16.01 -3.30 9.65
N PHE A 110 -15.84 -1.97 9.65
CA PHE A 110 -16.68 -1.07 8.87
C PHE A 110 -16.59 -1.38 7.38
N PHE A 111 -15.38 -1.58 6.84
CA PHE A 111 -15.19 -2.01 5.46
C PHE A 111 -15.88 -3.33 5.16
N LEU A 112 -15.66 -4.38 5.96
CA LEU A 112 -16.26 -5.70 5.77
C LEU A 112 -17.79 -5.66 5.78
N ILE A 113 -18.39 -4.92 6.72
CA ILE A 113 -19.85 -4.73 6.79
C ILE A 113 -20.35 -4.04 5.52
N THR A 114 -19.69 -2.97 5.09
CA THR A 114 -20.11 -2.27 3.86
C THR A 114 -19.93 -3.11 2.62
N PHE A 115 -18.83 -3.86 2.52
CA PHE A 115 -18.55 -4.76 1.40
C PHE A 115 -19.59 -5.88 1.31
N ALA A 116 -19.98 -6.48 2.44
CA ALA A 116 -21.04 -7.48 2.47
C ALA A 116 -22.44 -6.91 2.17
N SER A 117 -22.67 -5.63 2.46
CA SER A 117 -23.97 -4.98 2.24
C SER A 117 -24.22 -4.53 0.80
N VAL A 118 -23.18 -4.38 -0.02
CA VAL A 118 -23.30 -3.90 -1.41
C VAL A 118 -23.24 -5.09 -2.36
N HIS A 119 -24.29 -5.28 -3.16
CA HIS A 119 -24.30 -6.31 -4.20
C HIS A 119 -23.39 -5.91 -5.36
N LEU A 120 -22.25 -6.59 -5.48
CA LEU A 120 -21.28 -6.38 -6.55
C LEU A 120 -21.23 -7.62 -7.43
N ASP A 121 -21.57 -7.47 -8.70
CA ASP A 121 -21.32 -8.48 -9.72
C ASP A 121 -19.99 -8.15 -10.45
N PRO A 122 -18.93 -8.96 -10.30
CA PRO A 122 -17.65 -8.73 -10.97
C PRO A 122 -17.72 -8.88 -12.49
N THR A 123 -18.76 -9.52 -13.02
CA THR A 123 -18.94 -9.84 -14.44
C THR A 123 -19.86 -8.87 -15.16
N ALA A 124 -20.77 -8.21 -14.44
CA ALA A 124 -21.66 -7.20 -14.99
C ALA A 124 -20.91 -5.91 -15.34
N LYS A 125 -21.47 -5.16 -16.30
CA LYS A 125 -21.01 -3.79 -16.57
C LYS A 125 -21.21 -2.95 -15.31
N TRP A 126 -20.16 -2.25 -14.90
CA TRP A 126 -20.22 -1.37 -13.73
C TRP A 126 -21.33 -0.33 -13.87
N ALA A 127 -22.23 -0.34 -12.91
CA ALA A 127 -23.21 0.71 -12.65
C ALA A 127 -23.20 0.94 -11.14
N ALA A 128 -22.99 2.18 -10.71
CA ALA A 128 -22.79 2.52 -9.31
C ALA A 128 -24.02 2.11 -8.46
N PRO A 129 -23.93 1.04 -7.64
CA PRO A 129 -25.07 0.55 -6.88
C PRO A 129 -25.35 1.43 -5.67
N GLU A 130 -26.52 1.27 -5.04
CA GLU A 130 -26.77 1.92 -3.75
C GLU A 130 -25.66 1.56 -2.73
N GLY A 131 -25.17 2.56 -2.00
CA GLY A 131 -24.09 2.36 -1.01
C GLY A 131 -22.66 2.36 -1.58
N TRP A 132 -22.45 2.54 -2.89
CA TRP A 132 -21.11 2.55 -3.50
C TRP A 132 -20.15 3.58 -2.89
N VAL A 133 -20.65 4.77 -2.53
CA VAL A 133 -19.85 5.83 -1.87
C VAL A 133 -19.38 5.37 -0.49
N LYS A 134 -20.30 4.76 0.28
CA LYS A 134 -20.00 4.23 1.62
C LYS A 134 -18.94 3.13 1.55
N LEU A 135 -19.02 2.27 0.53
CA LEU A 135 -18.01 1.26 0.25
C LEU A 135 -16.65 1.88 -0.13
N GLY A 136 -16.63 2.85 -1.05
CA GLY A 136 -15.39 3.52 -1.44
C GLY A 136 -14.74 4.26 -0.27
N PHE A 137 -15.55 4.90 0.56
CA PHE A 137 -15.09 5.58 1.76
C PHE A 137 -14.54 4.61 2.80
N SER A 138 -15.28 3.55 3.14
CA SER A 138 -14.85 2.56 4.13
C SER A 138 -13.56 1.85 3.71
N MET A 139 -13.44 1.51 2.43
CA MET A 139 -12.23 0.92 1.85
C MET A 139 -11.04 1.88 1.98
N THR A 140 -11.20 3.13 1.54
CA THR A 140 -10.12 4.13 1.58
C THR A 140 -9.71 4.43 3.03
N LEU A 141 -10.68 4.52 3.93
CA LEU A 141 -10.46 4.69 5.38
C LEU A 141 -9.66 3.52 5.95
N TYR A 142 -10.07 2.29 5.68
CA TYR A 142 -9.37 1.09 6.14
C TYR A 142 -7.94 1.04 5.61
N CYS A 143 -7.74 1.20 4.30
CA CYS A 143 -6.42 1.18 3.67
C CYS A 143 -5.49 2.27 4.23
N THR A 144 -6.00 3.48 4.43
CA THR A 144 -5.22 4.58 5.01
C THR A 144 -4.85 4.28 6.46
N THR A 145 -5.84 3.84 7.25
CA THR A 145 -5.65 3.55 8.68
C THR A 145 -4.66 2.42 8.88
N VAL A 146 -4.83 1.29 8.21
CA VAL A 146 -3.93 0.13 8.34
C VAL A 146 -2.51 0.47 7.89
N SER A 147 -2.33 1.32 6.88
CA SER A 147 -1.00 1.79 6.46
C SER A 147 -0.31 2.59 7.56
N ILE A 148 -1.03 3.52 8.20
CA ILE A 148 -0.51 4.29 9.34
C ILE A 148 -0.24 3.38 10.55
N THR A 149 -1.11 2.40 10.80
CA THR A 149 -0.93 1.42 11.87
C THR A 149 0.33 0.59 11.68
N PHE A 150 0.59 0.07 10.47
CA PHE A 150 1.82 -0.66 10.21
C PHE A 150 3.04 0.23 10.45
N ILE A 151 3.06 1.46 9.95
CA ILE A 151 4.15 2.41 10.21
C ILE A 151 4.35 2.60 11.73
N ALA A 152 3.28 2.81 12.49
CA ALA A 152 3.35 2.97 13.95
C ALA A 152 3.94 1.72 14.64
N LEU A 153 3.52 0.52 14.23
CA LEU A 153 4.02 -0.74 14.76
C LEU A 153 5.50 -0.94 14.43
N PHE A 154 5.92 -0.68 13.19
CA PHE A 154 7.33 -0.79 12.80
C PHE A 154 8.20 0.21 13.56
N LEU A 155 7.78 1.47 13.69
CA LEU A 155 8.51 2.48 14.49
C LEU A 155 8.59 2.15 15.99
N ARG A 156 7.66 1.35 16.50
CA ARG A 156 7.62 0.97 17.92
C ARG A 156 8.41 -0.31 18.22
N PHE A 157 8.30 -1.31 17.35
CA PHE A 157 8.75 -2.67 17.65
C PHE A 157 9.90 -3.14 16.76
N ALA A 158 10.06 -2.58 15.56
CA ALA A 158 11.09 -3.02 14.60
C ALA A 158 12.36 -2.16 14.65
N ASN A 159 12.82 -1.85 15.87
CA ASN A 159 14.01 -1.03 16.09
C ASN A 159 15.31 -1.86 16.21
N ASN A 160 15.20 -3.18 16.21
CA ASN A 160 16.34 -4.11 16.28
C ASN A 160 16.77 -4.55 14.88
N ARG A 161 18.08 -4.64 14.67
CA ARG A 161 18.65 -5.18 13.43
C ARG A 161 18.85 -6.68 13.53
N TYR A 162 18.40 -7.38 12.51
CA TYR A 162 18.61 -8.82 12.35
C TYR A 162 19.08 -9.06 10.93
N SER A 163 20.18 -9.82 10.77
CA SER A 163 20.81 -10.06 9.45
C SER A 163 19.82 -10.54 8.38
N ILE A 164 18.88 -11.42 8.76
CA ILE A 164 17.85 -11.92 7.85
C ILE A 164 16.84 -10.83 7.43
N ILE A 165 16.46 -9.94 8.35
CA ILE A 165 15.52 -8.84 8.07
C ILE A 165 16.22 -7.76 7.24
N ASP A 166 17.46 -7.42 7.57
CA ASP A 166 18.27 -6.47 6.81
C ASP A 166 18.45 -6.96 5.37
N ASN A 167 18.76 -8.25 5.18
CA ASN A 167 18.84 -8.85 3.85
C ASN A 167 17.50 -8.80 3.11
N LEU A 168 16.38 -9.10 3.77
CA LEU A 168 15.05 -9.01 3.18
C LEU A 168 14.73 -7.57 2.75
N CYS A 169 15.00 -6.59 3.61
CA CYS A 169 14.82 -5.15 3.36
C CYS A 169 15.64 -4.69 2.15
N ASP A 170 16.91 -5.08 2.06
CA ASP A 170 17.78 -4.76 0.94
C ASP A 170 17.24 -5.31 -0.39
N ASN A 171 16.48 -6.41 -0.35
CA ASN A 171 15.91 -7.07 -1.54
C ASN A 171 14.44 -6.73 -1.79
N ALA A 172 13.80 -5.91 -0.95
CA ALA A 172 12.35 -5.68 -0.96
C ALA A 172 11.85 -5.09 -2.29
N TYR A 173 12.59 -4.16 -2.89
CA TYR A 173 12.22 -3.58 -4.18
C TYR A 173 12.30 -4.61 -5.32
N GLY A 174 13.36 -5.43 -5.35
CA GLY A 174 13.47 -6.51 -6.33
C GLY A 174 12.37 -7.56 -6.17
N ILE A 175 12.03 -7.94 -4.92
CA ILE A 175 10.88 -8.82 -4.62
C ILE A 175 9.59 -8.22 -5.19
N TYR A 176 9.34 -6.93 -4.94
CA TYR A 176 8.16 -6.24 -5.47
C TYR A 176 8.08 -6.32 -7.01
N LEU A 177 9.19 -6.26 -7.73
CA LEU A 177 9.18 -6.36 -9.19
C LEU A 177 8.91 -7.77 -9.71
N VAL A 178 9.45 -8.80 -9.04
CA VAL A 178 9.45 -10.18 -9.58
C VAL A 178 8.42 -11.11 -8.94
N HIS A 179 7.69 -10.68 -7.90
CA HIS A 179 6.76 -11.57 -7.18
C HIS A 179 5.52 -11.98 -7.99
N TYR A 180 5.06 -11.15 -8.94
CA TYR A 180 3.79 -11.36 -9.66
C TYR A 180 3.69 -12.71 -10.40
N PRO A 181 4.69 -13.12 -11.21
CA PRO A 181 4.68 -14.45 -11.81
C PRO A 181 4.55 -15.57 -10.77
N PHE A 182 5.33 -15.52 -9.69
CA PHE A 182 5.31 -16.58 -8.67
C PHE A 182 3.96 -16.68 -7.96
N ILE A 183 3.37 -15.55 -7.55
CA ILE A 183 2.08 -15.56 -6.86
C ILE A 183 0.94 -16.05 -7.77
N ILE A 184 0.87 -15.57 -9.02
CA ILE A 184 -0.19 -15.95 -9.97
C ILE A 184 -0.12 -17.45 -10.28
N TRP A 185 1.06 -17.96 -10.64
CA TRP A 185 1.22 -19.37 -11.00
C TRP A 185 1.04 -20.31 -9.80
N SER A 186 1.43 -19.88 -8.60
CA SER A 186 1.19 -20.66 -7.37
C SER A 186 -0.31 -20.71 -7.03
N GLN A 187 -1.02 -19.60 -7.15
CA GLN A 187 -2.48 -19.54 -6.95
C GLN A 187 -3.22 -20.39 -7.99
N TYR A 188 -2.82 -20.28 -9.26
CA TYR A 188 -3.41 -21.05 -10.35
C TYR A 188 -3.22 -22.56 -10.14
N SER A 189 -2.02 -22.99 -9.78
CA SER A 189 -1.71 -24.41 -9.49
C SER A 189 -2.56 -25.00 -8.35
N LEU A 190 -2.99 -24.16 -7.40
CA LEU A 190 -3.80 -24.58 -6.24
C LEU A 190 -5.31 -24.34 -6.43
N LEU A 191 -5.74 -23.82 -7.59
CA LEU A 191 -7.12 -23.42 -7.82
C LEU A 191 -8.09 -24.59 -7.62
N GLY A 192 -7.80 -25.74 -8.24
CA GLY A 192 -8.62 -26.95 -8.16
C GLY A 192 -8.44 -27.80 -6.90
N SER A 193 -7.53 -27.44 -5.98
CA SER A 193 -7.29 -28.27 -4.79
C SER A 193 -8.41 -28.11 -3.76
N SER A 194 -8.73 -29.19 -3.03
CA SER A 194 -9.73 -29.19 -1.94
C SER A 194 -9.20 -28.66 -0.61
N MET A 195 -8.00 -28.07 -0.60
CA MET A 195 -7.35 -27.59 0.63
C MET A 195 -8.09 -26.40 1.25
N PRO A 196 -8.05 -26.24 2.58
CA PRO A 196 -8.55 -25.05 3.25
C PRO A 196 -7.87 -23.77 2.73
N ALA A 197 -8.61 -22.66 2.71
CA ALA A 197 -8.11 -21.38 2.18
C ALA A 197 -6.84 -20.89 2.88
N ILE A 198 -6.73 -21.07 4.20
CA ILE A 198 -5.54 -20.70 4.97
C ILE A 198 -4.33 -21.50 4.52
N SER A 199 -4.48 -22.80 4.29
CA SER A 199 -3.40 -23.66 3.80
C SER A 199 -2.93 -23.22 2.41
N LYS A 200 -3.86 -22.91 1.49
CA LYS A 200 -3.50 -22.36 0.18
C LYS A 200 -2.74 -21.04 0.33
N ALA A 201 -3.22 -20.13 1.17
CA ALA A 201 -2.59 -18.84 1.41
C ALA A 201 -1.16 -18.98 1.94
N LEU A 202 -0.94 -19.87 2.92
CA LEU A 202 0.40 -20.14 3.47
C LEU A 202 1.35 -20.72 2.43
N ILE A 203 0.89 -21.68 1.62
CA ILE A 203 1.70 -22.28 0.56
C ILE A 203 2.08 -21.22 -0.48
N VAL A 204 1.10 -20.46 -0.98
CA VAL A 204 1.35 -19.38 -1.94
C VAL A 204 2.31 -18.34 -1.36
N PHE A 205 2.15 -17.96 -0.09
CA PHE A 205 3.02 -16.99 0.57
C PHE A 205 4.46 -17.48 0.65
N ILE A 206 4.69 -18.71 1.14
CA ILE A 206 6.03 -19.29 1.29
C ILE A 206 6.73 -19.41 -0.07
N ILE A 207 6.04 -19.97 -1.07
CA ILE A 207 6.59 -20.16 -2.41
C ILE A 207 6.92 -18.81 -3.04
N THR A 208 5.96 -17.88 -3.02
CA THR A 208 6.14 -16.55 -3.62
C THR A 208 7.29 -15.81 -2.97
N LEU A 209 7.33 -15.75 -1.63
CA LEU A 209 8.37 -15.05 -0.90
C LEU A 209 9.74 -15.68 -1.14
N GLY A 210 9.86 -17.01 -1.03
CA GLY A 210 11.12 -17.71 -1.23
C GLY A 210 11.68 -17.53 -2.64
N LEU A 211 10.84 -17.74 -3.67
CA LEU A 211 11.27 -17.63 -5.07
C LEU A 211 11.57 -16.19 -5.48
N SER A 212 10.73 -15.22 -5.07
CA SER A 212 10.98 -13.81 -5.38
C SER A 212 12.20 -13.26 -4.66
N TRP A 213 12.42 -13.65 -3.41
CA TRP A 213 13.59 -13.23 -2.65
C TRP A 213 14.87 -13.84 -3.21
N GLY A 214 14.89 -15.16 -3.47
CA GLY A 214 16.02 -15.82 -4.12
C GLY A 214 16.35 -15.20 -5.48
N THR A 215 15.33 -14.91 -6.29
CA THR A 215 15.50 -14.23 -7.58
C THR A 215 16.08 -12.82 -7.41
N SER A 216 15.60 -12.05 -6.43
CA SER A 216 16.12 -10.71 -6.13
C SER A 216 17.60 -10.74 -5.72
N VAL A 217 17.98 -11.70 -4.88
CA VAL A 217 19.39 -11.92 -4.48
C VAL A 217 20.25 -12.26 -5.69
N LEU A 218 19.80 -13.17 -6.56
CA LEU A 218 20.52 -13.54 -7.78
C LEU A 218 20.65 -12.35 -8.75
N LEU A 219 19.59 -11.57 -8.95
CA LEU A 219 19.63 -10.40 -9.81
C LEU A 219 20.62 -9.34 -9.30
N ARG A 220 20.69 -9.12 -7.99
CA ARG A 220 21.63 -8.15 -7.38
C ARG A 220 23.08 -8.62 -7.38
N SER A 221 23.36 -9.89 -7.69
CA SER A 221 24.72 -10.34 -7.97
C SER A 221 25.28 -9.75 -9.27
N ILE A 222 24.40 -9.28 -10.18
CA ILE A 222 24.79 -8.66 -11.45
C ILE A 222 25.12 -7.16 -11.19
N PRO A 223 26.35 -6.69 -11.47
CA PRO A 223 26.79 -5.34 -11.10
C PRO A 223 25.93 -4.20 -11.67
N GLY A 224 25.40 -4.36 -12.89
CA GLY A 224 24.54 -3.36 -13.52
C GLY A 224 23.16 -3.26 -12.87
N VAL A 225 22.59 -4.40 -12.51
CA VAL A 225 21.24 -4.49 -11.91
C VAL A 225 21.25 -4.01 -10.47
N ARG A 226 22.32 -4.28 -9.72
CA ARG A 226 22.52 -3.83 -8.34
C ARG A 226 22.47 -2.31 -8.16
N LYS A 227 22.78 -1.54 -9.21
CA LYS A 227 22.70 -0.06 -9.16
C LYS A 227 21.26 0.45 -9.20
N ILE A 228 20.33 -0.40 -9.64
CA ILE A 228 18.90 -0.08 -9.84
C ILE A 228 18.05 -0.72 -8.73
N LEU A 229 18.43 -1.93 -8.27
CA LEU A 229 17.76 -2.72 -7.23
C LEU A 229 18.42 -2.60 -5.85
#